data_AF-A0A2E0AFQ3-F1
#
_entry.id   AF-A0A2E0AFQ3-F1
#
_cell.length_a   1.000
_cell.length_b   1.000
_cell.length_c   1.000
_cell.angle_alpha   90.00
_cell.angle_beta   90.00
_cell.angle_gamma   90.00
#
_symmetry.space_group_name_H-M   'P 1'
#
loop_
_entity.id
_entity.type
_entity.pdbx_description
1 polymer ?
#
loop_
_entity_poly.entity_id
_entity_poly.type
_entity_poly.pdbx_seq_one_letter_code
_entity_poly.pdbx_strand_id
1 'polypeptide(L)' 'MSEEKHEHGSMNTDVQEKTFANFMRLVSKSTVIILVALVLLYLVNG' A
#
# COMPACT_ATOMS: atom_id res chain seq x y z
N MET A 1 25.48 14.83 -24.53
CA MET A 1 24.54 13.78 -24.12
C MET A 1 25.37 12.56 -23.82
N SER A 2 25.63 12.26 -22.55
CA SER A 2 26.30 11.02 -22.15
C SER A 2 25.37 9.86 -22.49
N GLU A 3 25.81 8.95 -23.36
CA GLU A 3 25.06 7.74 -23.71
C GLU A 3 25.08 6.77 -22.52
N GLU A 4 24.30 7.05 -21.48
CA GLU A 4 23.92 5.99 -20.55
C GLU A 4 23.03 5.02 -21.32
N LYS A 5 23.62 3.88 -21.72
CA LYS A 5 22.86 2.73 -22.24
C LYS A 5 21.95 2.23 -21.14
N HIS A 6 20.74 2.77 -21.07
CA HIS A 6 19.68 2.27 -20.22
C HIS A 6 19.26 0.88 -20.72
N GLU A 7 19.58 -0.18 -19.98
CA GLU A 7 19.08 -1.51 -20.27
C GLU A 7 17.63 -1.61 -19.80
N HIS A 8 16.72 -1.88 -20.74
CA HIS A 8 15.31 -2.00 -20.42
C HIS A 8 15.09 -3.09 -19.37
N GLY A 9 14.43 -2.75 -18.26
CA GLY A 9 14.15 -3.68 -17.16
C GLY A 9 15.27 -3.82 -16.13
N SER A 10 16.42 -3.13 -16.30
CA SER A 10 17.50 -3.14 -15.31
C SER A 10 17.37 -2.02 -14.25
N MET A 11 16.25 -1.30 -14.23
CA MET A 11 16.01 -0.24 -13.25
C MET A 11 15.86 -0.83 -11.86
N ASN A 12 16.53 -0.26 -10.86
CA ASN A 12 16.30 -0.62 -9.46
C ASN A 12 14.84 -0.32 -9.05
N THR A 13 14.16 -1.32 -8.49
CA THR A 13 12.75 -1.28 -8.06
C THR A 13 12.53 -1.25 -6.54
N ASP A 14 13.59 -1.14 -5.73
CA ASP A 14 13.54 -1.24 -4.26
C ASP A 14 12.53 -0.26 -3.64
N VAL A 15 12.46 0.96 -4.18
CA VAL A 15 11.55 2.00 -3.69
C VAL A 15 10.09 1.65 -4.01
N GLN A 16 9.83 1.12 -5.20
CA GLN A 16 8.51 0.74 -5.67
C GLN A 16 7.99 -0.47 -4.89
N GLU A 17 8.84 -1.47 -4.68
CA GLU A 17 8.51 -2.67 -3.90
C GLU A 17 8.19 -2.32 -2.45
N LYS A 18 9.02 -1.49 -1.81
CA LYS A 18 8.77 -1.00 -0.45
C LYS A 18 7.47 -0.18 -0.37
N THR A 19 7.20 0.63 -1.39
CA THR A 19 5.96 1.42 -1.47
C THR A 19 4.74 0.51 -1.58
N PHE A 20 4.81 -0.52 -2.44
CA PHE A 20 3.73 -1.49 -2.59
C PHE A 20 3.46 -2.25 -1.29
N ALA A 21 4.51 -2.74 -0.61
CA ALA A 21 4.37 -3.43 0.67
C ALA A 21 3.71 -2.54 1.74
N ASN A 22 4.11 -1.26 1.81
CA ASN A 22 3.50 -0.29 2.71
C ASN A 22 2.05 0.02 2.35
N PHE A 23 1.74 0.16 1.05
CA PHE A 23 0.39 0.38 0.56
C PHE A 23 -0.53 -0.79 0.97
N MET A 24 -0.11 -2.03 0.72
CA MET A 24 -0.89 -3.21 1.12
C MET A 24 -1.11 -3.26 2.62
N ARG A 25 -0.09 -2.96 3.43
CA ARG A 25 -0.21 -2.88 4.88
C ARG A 25 -1.21 -1.82 5.33
N LEU A 26 -1.21 -0.65 4.68
CA LEU A 26 -2.15 0.43 4.96
C LEU A 26 -3.58 0.00 4.63
N VAL A 27 -3.80 -0.51 3.41
CA VAL A 27 -5.13 -0.95 2.94
C VAL A 27 -5.70 -2.00 3.88
N SER A 28 -4.96 -3.07 4.18
CA SER A 28 -5.44 -4.15 5.06
C SER A 28 -5.81 -3.63 6.45
N LYS A 29 -4.99 -2.76 7.05
CA LYS A 29 -5.28 -2.18 8.37
C LYS A 29 -6.50 -1.27 8.32
N SER A 30 -6.60 -0.41 7.32
CA SER A 30 -7.74 0.48 7.12
C SER A 30 -9.04 -0.31 6.96
N THR A 31 -9.04 -1.40 6.20
CA THR A 31 -10.20 -2.29 6.05
C THR A 31 -10.64 -2.84 7.40
N VAL A 32 -9.71 -3.39 8.20
CA VAL A 32 -10.04 -3.93 9.53
C VAL A 32 -10.59 -2.84 10.46
N ILE A 33 -9.98 -1.65 10.46
CA ILE A 33 -10.45 -0.52 11.27
C ILE A 33 -11.88 -0.12 10.89
N ILE A 34 -12.17 -0.02 9.60
CA ILE A 34 -13.52 0.33 9.11
C ILE A 34 -14.53 -0.74 9.55
N LEU A 35 -14.20 -2.02 9.41
CA LEU A 35 -15.10 -3.10 9.84
C LEU A 35 -15.37 -3.05 11.35
N VAL A 36 -14.34 -2.87 12.17
CA VAL A 36 -14.49 -2.73 13.62
C VAL A 36 -15.34 -1.49 13.96
N ALA A 37 -15.10 -0.36 13.31
CA ALA A 37 -15.88 0.86 13.51
C ALA A 37 -17.37 0.67 13.17
N LEU A 38 -17.68 -0.03 12.07
CA LEU A 38 -19.05 -0.34 11.68
C LEU A 38 -19.74 -1.27 12.69
N VAL A 39 -19.05 -2.29 13.19
CA VAL A 39 -19.58 -3.18 14.23
C VAL A 39 -19.83 -2.41 15.53
N LEU A 40 -18.90 -1.56 15.96
CA LEU A 40 -19.08 -0.74 17.15
C LEU A 40 -20.22 0.27 16.99
N LEU A 41 -20.34 0.89 15.82
CA LEU A 41 -21.45 1.79 15.51
C LEU A 41 -22.79 1.07 15.63
N TYR A 42 -22.87 -0.17 15.11
CA TYR A 42 -24.05 -1.02 15.28
C TYR A 42 -24.33 -1.38 16.74
N LEU A 43 -23.31 -1.71 17.53
CA LEU A 43 -23.53 -2.05 18.95
C LEU A 43 -23.97 -0.85 19.81
N VAL A 44 -23.57 0.37 19.44
CA VAL A 44 -23.90 1.59 20.20
C VAL A 44 -25.24 2.21 19.76
N ASN A 45 -25.56 2.15 18.46
CA ASN A 45 -26.73 2.81 17.87
C ASN A 45 -27.78 1.85 17.27
N GLY A 46 -27.50 0.54 17.23
CA GLY A 46 -28.40 -0.50 16.72
C GLY A 46 -29.25 -1.16 17.79
#